data_AF-A0A7V1DTQ4-F1
#
_entry.id   AF-A0A7V1DTQ4-F1
#
_cell.length_a   1.000
_cell.length_b   1.000
_cell.length_c   1.000
_cell.angle_alpha   90.00
_cell.angle_beta   90.00
_cell.angle_gamma   90.00
#
_symmetry.space_group_name_H-M   'P 1'
#
loop_
_entity.id
_entity.type
_entity.pdbx_description
1 polymer ?
#
loop_
_entity_poly.entity_id
_entity_poly.type
_entity_poly.pdbx_seq_one_letter_code
_entity_poly.pdbx_strand_id
1 'polypeptide(L)'
;MPETLAPTIEKELTGEEERKENHRAMNKILEMFGTEKARENFLDLLEKYRQKYLEQKLSSPRAYTESEKGRAALHNQVMETFQRLSLTAQPNSEEEKILRELADRERTHEVIRDYFEVSREKPEMTKLGKMRLGKFEKD
;
A
#
# COMPACT_ATOMS: atom_id res chain seq x y z
N MET A 1 -40.26 16.54 -19.00
CA MET A 1 -39.75 15.35 -18.29
C MET A 1 -38.36 15.73 -17.78
N PRO A 2 -38.07 15.69 -16.47
CA PRO A 2 -36.73 16.06 -16.01
C PRO A 2 -35.76 14.90 -16.23
N GLU A 3 -34.57 15.24 -16.74
CA GLU A 3 -33.44 14.35 -16.98
C GLU A 3 -32.85 13.89 -15.64
N THR A 4 -32.76 12.57 -15.44
CA THR A 4 -32.03 11.95 -14.34
C THR A 4 -30.52 12.01 -14.62
N LEU A 5 -29.83 12.98 -14.01
CA LEU A 5 -28.38 13.20 -14.11
C LEU A 5 -27.62 12.95 -12.79
N ALA A 6 -28.01 11.94 -11.99
CA ALA A 6 -27.37 11.69 -10.69
C ALA A 6 -26.93 10.23 -10.40
N PRO A 7 -26.14 9.55 -11.26
CA PRO A 7 -25.37 8.38 -10.81
C PRO A 7 -23.83 8.57 -10.85
N THR A 8 -23.32 9.68 -11.37
CA THR A 8 -21.85 9.85 -11.57
C THR A 8 -21.16 10.47 -10.36
N ILE A 9 -21.80 11.45 -9.69
CA ILE A 9 -21.19 12.24 -8.62
C ILE A 9 -21.07 11.43 -7.31
N GLU A 10 -22.06 10.59 -6.99
CA GLU A 10 -22.04 9.76 -5.77
C GLU A 10 -20.94 8.68 -5.80
N LYS A 11 -20.61 8.16 -7.00
CA LYS A 11 -19.56 7.15 -7.18
C LYS A 11 -18.14 7.71 -7.07
N GLU A 12 -17.92 8.95 -7.46
CA GLU A 12 -16.60 9.60 -7.36
C GLU A 12 -16.29 10.06 -5.93
N LEU A 13 -17.29 10.59 -5.22
CA LEU A 13 -17.17 10.99 -3.81
C LEU A 13 -16.85 9.79 -2.90
N THR A 14 -17.54 8.67 -3.11
CA THR A 14 -17.31 7.44 -2.33
C THR A 14 -15.91 6.87 -2.50
N GLY A 15 -15.34 6.95 -3.72
CA GLY A 15 -13.98 6.49 -3.97
C GLY A 15 -12.89 7.38 -3.36
N GLU A 16 -13.11 8.69 -3.22
CA GLU A 16 -12.12 9.58 -2.57
C GLU A 16 -12.12 9.42 -1.05
N GLU A 17 -13.30 9.27 -0.44
CA GLU A 17 -13.44 9.00 0.99
C GLU A 17 -12.80 7.66 1.37
N GLU A 18 -13.03 6.61 0.59
CA GLU A 18 -12.41 5.30 0.80
C GLU A 18 -10.87 5.37 0.70
N ARG A 19 -10.33 6.08 -0.30
CA ARG A 19 -8.87 6.29 -0.41
C ARG A 19 -8.29 7.01 0.81
N LYS A 20 -8.99 8.00 1.36
CA LYS A 20 -8.58 8.70 2.59
C LYS A 20 -8.63 7.77 3.80
N GLU A 21 -9.64 6.91 3.90
CA GLU A 21 -9.75 5.92 4.96
C GLU A 21 -8.62 4.88 4.89
N ASN A 22 -8.34 4.36 3.69
CA ASN A 22 -7.23 3.44 3.44
C ASN A 22 -5.88 4.08 3.81
N HIS A 23 -5.70 5.37 3.52
CA HIS A 23 -4.50 6.10 3.91
C HIS A 23 -4.35 6.23 5.42
N ARG A 24 -5.44 6.56 6.13
CA ARG A 24 -5.47 6.61 7.60
C ARG A 24 -5.17 5.25 8.23
N ALA A 25 -5.80 4.19 7.72
CA ALA A 25 -5.59 2.83 8.19
C ALA A 25 -4.11 2.42 8.10
N MET A 26 -3.47 2.69 6.96
CA MET A 26 -2.05 2.40 6.78
C MET A 26 -1.16 3.26 7.69
N ASN A 27 -1.45 4.54 7.87
CA ASN A 27 -0.67 5.37 8.80
C ASN A 27 -0.72 4.85 10.24
N LYS A 28 -1.88 4.38 10.71
CA LYS A 28 -2.02 3.76 12.05
C LYS A 28 -1.13 2.53 12.20
N ILE A 29 -1.06 1.69 11.17
CA ILE A 29 -0.16 0.53 11.17
C ILE A 29 1.30 0.98 11.22
N LEU A 30 1.67 2.01 10.46
CA LEU A 30 3.03 2.53 10.43
C LEU A 30 3.45 3.15 11.77
N GLU A 31 2.51 3.70 12.54
CA GLU A 31 2.72 4.22 13.89
C GLU A 31 3.00 3.11 14.93
N MET A 32 2.59 1.86 14.65
CA MET A 32 2.88 0.73 15.54
C MET A 32 4.36 0.29 15.50
N PHE A 33 5.14 0.77 14.53
CA PHE A 33 6.55 0.41 14.43
C PHE A 33 7.38 1.18 15.45
N GLY A 34 8.08 0.46 16.33
CA GLY A 34 8.92 1.07 17.37
C GLY A 34 10.16 1.82 16.88
N THR A 35 10.50 1.75 15.58
CA THR A 35 11.64 2.49 15.00
C THR A 35 11.33 2.98 13.59
N GLU A 36 11.89 4.14 13.23
CA GLU A 36 11.80 4.69 11.88
C GLU A 36 12.38 3.75 10.81
N LYS A 37 13.52 3.11 11.10
CA LYS A 37 14.13 2.13 10.20
C LYS A 37 13.22 0.93 9.91
N ALA A 38 12.51 0.43 10.92
CA ALA A 38 11.58 -0.69 10.71
C ALA A 38 10.37 -0.26 9.86
N ARG A 39 9.86 0.95 10.10
CA ARG A 39 8.81 1.57 9.29
C ARG A 39 9.22 1.74 7.83
N GLU A 40 10.41 2.27 7.56
CA GLU A 40 10.96 2.43 6.22
C GLU A 40 11.13 1.08 5.50
N ASN A 41 11.71 0.07 6.18
CA ASN A 41 11.84 -1.27 5.62
C ASN A 41 10.49 -1.89 5.25
N PHE A 42 9.45 -1.61 6.05
CA PHE A 42 8.11 -2.08 5.77
C PHE A 42 7.49 -1.36 4.57
N LEU A 43 7.65 -0.04 4.48
CA LEU A 43 7.23 0.74 3.30
C LEU A 43 7.89 0.22 2.01
N ASP A 44 9.18 -0.08 2.05
CA ASP A 44 9.90 -0.68 0.93
C ASP A 44 9.34 -2.05 0.53
N LEU A 45 8.93 -2.87 1.51
CA LEU A 45 8.28 -4.15 1.25
C LEU A 45 6.92 -3.96 0.56
N LEU A 46 6.11 -2.99 1.03
CA LEU A 46 4.80 -2.68 0.45
C LEU A 46 4.93 -2.17 -0.99
N GLU A 47 5.90 -1.29 -1.28
CA GLU A 47 6.13 -0.79 -2.63
C GLU A 47 6.62 -1.90 -3.57
N LYS A 48 7.51 -2.80 -3.11
CA LYS A 48 7.93 -3.98 -3.90
C LYS A 48 6.74 -4.90 -4.20
N TYR A 49 5.89 -5.14 -3.21
CA TYR A 49 4.68 -5.94 -3.38
C TYR A 49 3.73 -5.32 -4.42
N ARG A 50 3.50 -4.01 -4.32
CA ARG A 50 2.71 -3.24 -5.28
C ARG A 50 3.28 -3.30 -6.70
N GLN A 51 4.58 -3.10 -6.87
CA GLN A 51 5.25 -3.17 -8.16
C GLN A 51 5.05 -4.54 -8.82
N LYS A 52 5.24 -5.63 -8.06
CA LYS A 52 5.00 -7.00 -8.58
C LYS A 52 3.55 -7.24 -8.98
N TYR A 53 2.60 -6.68 -8.25
CA TYR A 53 1.19 -6.73 -8.63
C TYR A 53 0.92 -6.01 -9.96
N LEU A 54 1.49 -4.81 -10.14
CA LEU A 54 1.33 -4.03 -11.38
C LEU A 54 1.99 -4.72 -12.58
N GLU A 55 3.19 -5.28 -12.39
CA GLU A 55 3.87 -6.10 -13.39
C GLU A 55 2.99 -7.27 -13.83
N GLN A 56 2.36 -7.98 -12.89
CA GLN A 56 1.47 -9.10 -13.19
C GLN A 56 0.27 -8.68 -14.05
N LYS A 57 -0.36 -7.53 -13.77
CA LYS A 57 -1.47 -7.01 -14.57
C LYS A 57 -1.09 -6.71 -16.02
N LEU A 58 0.18 -6.39 -16.28
CA LEU A 58 0.70 -6.05 -17.60
C LEU A 58 1.40 -7.23 -18.31
N SER A 59 1.51 -8.38 -17.64
CA SER A 59 2.29 -9.52 -18.11
C SER A 59 1.54 -10.43 -19.08
N SER A 60 2.27 -11.04 -20.02
CA SER A 60 1.75 -12.14 -20.83
C SER A 60 1.53 -13.42 -19.97
N PRO A 61 0.72 -14.39 -20.42
CA PRO A 61 0.36 -15.56 -19.61
C PRO A 61 1.53 -16.40 -19.07
N ARG A 62 2.69 -16.41 -19.73
CA ARG A 62 3.90 -17.10 -19.23
C ARG A 62 4.64 -16.31 -18.15
N ALA A 63 4.75 -14.99 -18.29
CA ALA A 63 5.34 -14.13 -17.28
C ALA A 63 4.44 -13.99 -16.03
N TYR A 64 3.14 -14.23 -16.21
CA TYR A 64 2.16 -14.25 -15.12
C TYR A 64 2.56 -15.22 -14.00
N THR A 65 2.92 -16.47 -14.32
CA THR A 65 3.19 -17.51 -13.30
C THR A 65 4.45 -17.24 -12.48
N GLU A 66 5.51 -16.71 -13.09
CA GLU A 66 6.73 -16.33 -12.36
C GLU A 66 6.51 -15.07 -11.51
N SER A 67 5.80 -14.06 -12.05
CA SER A 67 5.44 -12.86 -11.27
C SER A 67 4.52 -13.21 -10.09
N GLU A 68 3.65 -14.20 -10.25
CA GLU A 68 2.73 -14.67 -9.23
C GLU A 68 3.47 -15.32 -8.05
N LYS A 69 4.49 -16.14 -8.30
CA LYS A 69 5.34 -16.71 -7.25
C LYS A 69 6.08 -15.62 -6.48
N GLY A 70 6.68 -14.65 -7.19
CA GLY A 70 7.35 -13.51 -6.56
C GLY A 70 6.39 -12.65 -5.72
N ARG A 71 5.18 -12.39 -6.24
CA ARG A 71 4.12 -11.67 -5.54
C ARG A 71 3.64 -12.41 -4.29
N ALA A 72 3.45 -13.73 -4.37
CA ALA A 72 3.02 -14.54 -3.25
C ALA A 72 4.04 -14.52 -2.11
N ALA A 73 5.34 -14.61 -2.43
CA ALA A 73 6.40 -14.50 -1.42
C ALA A 73 6.37 -13.14 -0.69
N LEU A 74 6.24 -12.03 -1.43
CA LEU A 74 6.13 -10.70 -0.85
C LEU A 74 4.85 -10.54 -0.02
N HIS A 75 3.72 -11.07 -0.51
CA HIS A 75 2.46 -11.06 0.24
C HIS A 75 2.59 -11.76 1.59
N ASN A 76 3.22 -12.93 1.63
CA ASN A 76 3.44 -13.67 2.87
C ASN A 76 4.28 -12.86 3.86
N GLN A 77 5.31 -12.14 3.39
CA GLN A 77 6.11 -11.25 4.25
C GLN A 77 5.29 -10.08 4.81
N VAL A 78 4.37 -9.52 4.02
CA VAL A 78 3.43 -8.49 4.48
C VAL A 78 2.51 -9.07 5.57
N MET A 79 1.92 -10.24 5.32
CA MET A 79 1.03 -10.92 6.26
C MET A 79 1.75 -11.29 7.57
N GLU A 80 2.98 -11.81 7.50
CA GLU A 80 3.81 -12.08 8.67
C GLU A 80 4.06 -10.82 9.50
N THR A 81 4.26 -9.67 8.83
CA THR A 81 4.44 -8.39 9.52
C THR A 81 3.15 -7.95 10.20
N PHE A 82 2.01 -8.03 9.52
CA PHE A 82 0.70 -7.73 10.11
C PHE A 82 0.37 -8.63 11.30
N GLN A 83 0.67 -9.93 11.22
CA GLN A 83 0.51 -10.86 12.33
C GLN A 83 1.35 -10.45 13.54
N ARG A 84 2.63 -10.09 13.33
CA ARG A 84 3.50 -9.61 14.41
C ARG A 84 2.96 -8.33 15.06
N LEU A 85 2.47 -7.39 14.25
CA LEU A 85 1.84 -6.18 14.76
C LEU A 85 0.55 -6.49 15.54
N SER A 86 -0.26 -7.45 15.08
CA SER A 86 -1.50 -7.83 15.76
C SER A 86 -1.26 -8.43 17.15
N LEU A 87 -0.13 -9.14 17.34
CA LEU A 87 0.27 -9.67 18.63
C LEU A 87 0.67 -8.56 19.62
N THR A 88 1.03 -7.38 19.12
CA THR A 88 1.38 -6.21 19.94
C THR A 88 0.22 -5.23 20.11
N ALA A 89 -0.85 -5.37 19.31
CA ALA A 89 -2.02 -4.52 19.38
C ALA A 89 -2.80 -4.78 20.68
N GLN A 90 -3.39 -3.71 21.24
CA GLN A 90 -4.30 -3.89 22.37
C GLN A 90 -5.61 -4.55 21.91
N PRO A 91 -6.20 -5.45 22.70
CA PRO A 91 -7.48 -6.06 22.36
C PRO A 91 -8.58 -5.00 22.14
N ASN A 92 -9.35 -5.16 21.08
CA ASN A 92 -10.41 -4.27 20.59
C ASN A 92 -9.96 -2.86 20.18
N SER A 93 -8.65 -2.63 20.06
CA SER A 93 -8.09 -1.39 19.52
C SER A 93 -8.45 -1.22 18.05
N GLU A 94 -8.31 0.00 17.56
CA GLU A 94 -8.57 0.29 16.15
C GLU A 94 -7.51 -0.37 15.26
N GLU A 95 -6.26 -0.41 15.73
CA GLU A 95 -5.15 -1.10 15.10
C GLU A 95 -5.42 -2.59 14.92
N GLU A 96 -5.96 -3.27 15.94
CA GLU A 96 -6.33 -4.68 15.83
C GLU A 96 -7.43 -4.90 14.79
N LYS A 97 -8.43 -4.02 14.73
CA LYS A 97 -9.52 -4.10 13.75
C LYS A 97 -9.00 -3.92 12.33
N ILE A 98 -8.17 -2.89 12.11
CA ILE A 98 -7.53 -2.65 10.82
C ILE A 98 -6.68 -3.87 10.41
N LEU A 99 -5.84 -4.39 11.30
CA LEU A 99 -4.99 -5.55 11.01
C LEU A 99 -5.81 -6.81 10.70
N ARG A 100 -6.99 -6.97 11.32
CA ARG A 100 -7.91 -8.07 11.03
C ARG A 100 -8.56 -7.92 9.64
N GLU A 101 -8.93 -6.71 9.24
CA GLU A 101 -9.44 -6.43 7.89
C GLU A 101 -8.36 -6.68 6.83
N LEU A 102 -7.11 -6.31 7.12
CA LEU A 102 -5.96 -6.59 6.26
C LEU A 102 -5.47 -8.05 6.29
N ALA A 103 -6.16 -8.95 6.99
CA ALA A 103 -5.93 -10.38 6.79
C ALA A 103 -6.50 -10.84 5.42
N ASP A 104 -7.44 -10.09 4.85
CA ASP A 104 -7.94 -10.34 3.51
C ASP A 104 -6.94 -9.86 2.43
N ARG A 105 -6.73 -10.72 1.43
CA ARG A 105 -5.73 -10.50 0.39
C ARG A 105 -6.12 -9.38 -0.58
N GLU A 106 -7.39 -9.31 -0.97
CA GLU A 106 -7.87 -8.30 -1.89
C GLU A 106 -7.89 -6.94 -1.20
N ARG A 107 -8.40 -6.89 0.04
CA ARG A 107 -8.40 -5.68 0.85
C ARG A 107 -7.00 -5.14 1.10
N THR A 108 -6.06 -6.02 1.43
CA THR A 108 -4.64 -5.63 1.58
C THR A 108 -4.11 -4.96 0.33
N HIS A 109 -4.42 -5.52 -0.83
CA HIS A 109 -3.96 -4.96 -2.08
C HIS A 109 -4.55 -3.56 -2.34
N GLU A 110 -5.85 -3.39 -2.12
CA GLU A 110 -6.55 -2.10 -2.28
C GLU A 110 -5.96 -1.02 -1.37
N VAL A 111 -5.80 -1.33 -0.08
CA VAL A 111 -5.27 -0.38 0.90
C VAL A 111 -3.84 0.03 0.55
N ILE A 112 -2.98 -0.92 0.14
CA ILE A 112 -1.61 -0.61 -0.30
C ILE A 112 -1.61 0.24 -1.57
N ARG A 113 -2.43 -0.11 -2.56
CA ARG A 113 -2.54 0.65 -3.82
C ARG A 113 -2.91 2.11 -3.52
N ASP A 114 -3.99 2.31 -2.77
CA ASP A 114 -4.54 3.63 -2.48
C ASP A 114 -3.58 4.47 -1.65
N TYR A 115 -2.87 3.85 -0.70
CA TYR A 115 -1.85 4.52 0.10
C TYR A 115 -0.76 5.16 -0.76
N PHE A 116 -0.26 4.44 -1.78
CA PHE A 116 0.78 4.95 -2.68
C PHE A 116 0.24 5.88 -3.78
N GLU A 117 -1.05 5.82 -4.11
CA GLU A 117 -1.69 6.74 -5.05
C GLU A 117 -1.92 8.13 -4.41
N VAL A 118 -2.47 8.17 -3.20
CA VAL A 118 -2.66 9.43 -2.45
C VAL A 118 -1.32 10.06 -2.05
N SER A 119 -0.31 9.26 -1.73
CA SER A 119 1.03 9.75 -1.39
C SER A 119 1.78 10.36 -2.59
N ARG A 120 1.33 10.11 -3.84
CA ARG A 120 1.88 10.78 -5.03
C ARG A 120 1.20 12.12 -5.34
N GLU A 121 -0.03 12.33 -4.86
CA GLU A 121 -0.78 13.59 -5.04
C GLU A 121 -0.33 14.69 -4.07
N LYS A 122 0.40 14.34 -2.99
CA LYS A 122 1.18 15.30 -2.21
C LYS A 122 2.64 15.27 -2.68
N PRO A 123 3.11 16.22 -3.49
CA PRO A 123 4.52 16.36 -3.81
C PRO A 123 5.26 16.95 -2.60
N GLU A 124 5.29 16.24 -1.48
CA GLU A 124 6.34 16.48 -0.48
C GLU A 124 7.51 15.57 -0.84
N MET A 125 8.50 16.20 -1.48
CA MET A 125 9.82 15.63 -1.71
C MET A 125 10.39 15.07 -0.40
N THR A 126 10.21 13.77 -0.16
CA THR A 126 11.10 13.04 0.73
C THR A 126 12.48 13.05 0.05
N LYS A 127 13.41 13.77 0.65
CA LYS A 127 14.78 14.05 0.16
C LYS A 127 15.65 12.81 -0.12
N LEU A 128 15.12 11.59 -0.03
CA LEU A 128 15.87 10.35 -0.29
C LEU A 128 16.12 10.05 -1.77
N GLY A 129 15.42 10.71 -2.71
CA GLY A 129 15.64 10.51 -4.15
C GLY A 129 16.79 11.30 -4.79
N LYS A 130 17.37 12.29 -4.08
CA LYS A 130 18.35 13.23 -4.70
C LYS A 130 19.83 12.88 -4.48
N MET A 131 20.17 11.87 -3.67
CA MET A 131 21.57 11.57 -3.33
C MET A 131 22.21 10.41 -4.10
N ARG A 132 21.53 9.77 -5.07
CA ARG A 132 22.11 8.61 -5.80
C ARG A 132 22.37 8.82 -7.30
N LEU A 133 22.15 10.03 -7.82
CA LEU A 133 22.33 10.34 -9.26
C LEU A 133 23.33 11.47 -9.53
N GLY A 134 24.31 11.64 -8.65
CA GLY A 134 25.29 12.73 -8.76
C GLY A 134 26.70 12.32 -8.41
N LYS A 135 27.25 11.27 -9.05
CA LYS A 135 28.70 11.07 -9.27
C LYS A 135 28.92 10.03 -10.38
N PHE A 136 28.80 10.47 -11.63
CA PHE A 136 29.54 9.90 -12.75
C PHE A 136 29.83 11.04 -13.74
N GLU A 137 30.77 11.89 -13.36
CA GLU A 137 31.52 12.69 -14.33
C GLU A 137 33.01 12.56 -14.04
N LYS A 138 33.69 12.02 -15.05
CA LYS A 138 35.10 12.18 -15.46
C LYS A 138 36.20 11.72 -14.49
N ASP A 139 36.88 10.66 -14.93
CA ASP A 139 38.28 10.78 -15.35
C ASP A 139 38.38 10.39 -16.83
#